data_AF-A0A951C600-F1
#
_entry.id   AF-A0A951C600-F1
#
_cell.length_a   1.000
_cell.length_b   1.000
_cell.length_c   1.000
_cell.angle_alpha   90.00
_cell.angle_beta   90.00
_cell.angle_gamma   90.00
#
_symmetry.space_group_name_H-M   'P 1'
#
loop_
_entity.id
_entity.type
_entity.pdbx_description
1 polymer ?
#
loop_
_entity_poly.entity_id
_entity_poly.type
_entity_poly.pdbx_seq_one_letter_code
_entity_poly.pdbx_strand_id
1 'polypeptide(L)'
;MVSGPLGDDVDCSDAVHTMYHFLDGELTPERRAHIQEHLEQCLPCFEAFDFEAELRQLIAQKCREQAPDSLKVRIAEALRQEPPGGFLGAQSHDPLGPKGGIPNL
;
A
#
# COMPACT_ATOMS: atom_id res chain seq x y z
N MET A 1 4.35 23.42 15.64
CA MET A 1 5.33 22.80 16.55
C MET A 1 5.85 21.49 15.96
N VAL A 2 6.25 21.47 14.67
CA VAL A 2 6.86 20.28 14.06
C VAL A 2 8.27 20.66 13.63
N SER A 3 9.23 20.33 14.48
CA SER A 3 10.66 20.47 14.20
C SER A 3 11.38 19.39 15.00
N GLY A 4 11.89 18.39 14.29
CA GLY A 4 12.86 17.41 14.77
C GLY A 4 13.72 17.00 13.58
N PRO A 5 15.04 17.33 13.56
CA PRO A 5 15.91 17.06 12.42
C PRO A 5 16.66 15.73 12.58
N LEU A 6 17.08 15.18 11.43
CA LEU A 6 18.03 14.08 11.18
C LEU A 6 17.42 12.67 11.07
N GLY A 7 17.22 12.28 9.80
CA GLY A 7 16.91 10.94 9.35
C GLY A 7 16.73 10.94 7.82
N ASP A 8 17.81 11.18 7.07
CA ASP A 8 17.87 10.87 5.63
C ASP A 8 17.63 9.35 5.49
N ASP A 9 16.69 8.80 4.71
CA ASP A 9 16.63 8.87 3.23
C ASP A 9 15.21 8.61 2.65
N VAL A 10 14.13 8.78 3.44
CA VAL A 10 12.76 8.75 2.92
C VAL A 10 11.96 9.85 3.62
N ASP A 11 11.49 10.83 2.86
CA ASP A 11 10.62 11.87 3.39
C ASP A 11 9.48 11.21 4.17
N CYS A 12 9.39 11.45 5.49
CA CYS A 12 8.36 10.83 6.34
C CYS A 12 6.94 11.10 5.78
N SER A 13 6.77 12.21 5.06
CA SER A 13 5.56 12.53 4.30
C SER A 13 5.23 11.46 3.24
N ASP A 14 6.23 11.05 2.45
CA ASP A 14 6.10 10.04 1.41
C ASP A 14 6.00 8.62 2.00
N ALA A 15 6.65 8.40 3.14
CA ALA A 15 6.54 7.17 3.91
C ALA A 15 5.10 6.92 4.37
N VAL A 16 4.38 7.95 4.82
CA VAL A 16 2.95 7.83 5.20
C VAL A 16 2.07 7.44 4.01
N HIS A 17 2.31 8.00 2.82
CA HIS A 17 1.56 7.60 1.63
C HIS A 17 1.87 6.15 1.23
N THR A 18 3.15 5.76 1.28
CA THR A 18 3.61 4.41 0.97
C THR A 18 3.11 3.38 2.00
N MET A 19 2.96 3.78 3.26
CA MET A 19 2.41 2.98 4.35
C MET A 19 0.96 2.54 4.05
N TYR A 20 0.14 3.39 3.42
CA TYR A 20 -1.21 2.98 3.02
C TYR A 20 -1.17 1.86 1.97
N HIS A 21 -0.36 2.01 0.93
CA HIS A 21 -0.16 0.93 -0.06
C HIS A 21 0.45 -0.34 0.55
N PHE A 22 1.31 -0.20 1.56
CA PHE A 22 1.84 -1.32 2.33
C PHE A 22 0.72 -2.07 3.07
N LEU A 23 -0.19 -1.34 3.73
CA LEU A 23 -1.34 -1.92 4.42
C LEU A 23 -2.36 -2.56 3.45
N ASP A 24 -2.46 -2.06 2.22
CA ASP A 24 -3.31 -2.62 1.16
C ASP A 24 -2.67 -3.80 0.41
N GLY A 25 -1.37 -4.04 0.61
CA GLY A 25 -0.63 -5.12 -0.04
C GLY A 25 -0.27 -4.87 -1.51
N GLU A 26 -0.30 -3.60 -1.94
CA GLU A 26 -0.09 -3.17 -3.33
C GLU A 26 1.37 -2.87 -3.69
N LEU A 27 2.30 -3.10 -2.75
CA LEU A 27 3.72 -2.81 -2.96
C LEU A 27 4.49 -3.98 -3.55
N THR A 28 5.50 -3.67 -4.36
CA THR A 28 6.52 -4.66 -4.77
C THR A 28 7.33 -5.12 -3.55
N PRO A 29 7.94 -6.32 -3.59
CA PRO A 29 8.74 -6.84 -2.49
C PRO A 29 9.87 -5.89 -2.04
N GLU A 30 10.49 -5.19 -2.98
CA GLU A 30 11.59 -4.26 -2.73
C GLU A 30 11.10 -3.02 -1.98
N ARG A 31 10.00 -2.41 -2.47
CA ARG A 31 9.38 -1.24 -1.82
C ARG A 31 8.83 -1.60 -0.43
N ARG A 32 8.34 -2.83 -0.26
CA ARG A 32 7.87 -3.36 1.02
C ARG A 32 9.00 -3.44 2.05
N ALA A 33 10.18 -3.93 1.66
CA ALA A 33 11.33 -3.99 2.55
C ALA A 33 11.79 -2.58 2.98
N HIS A 34 11.81 -1.64 2.04
CA HIS A 34 12.23 -0.26 2.29
C HIS A 34 11.31 0.48 3.28
N ILE A 35 9.98 0.40 3.11
CA ILE A 35 9.05 1.01 4.07
C ILE A 35 9.10 0.30 5.43
N GLN A 36 9.34 -1.01 5.46
CA GLN A 36 9.49 -1.74 6.72
C GLN A 36 10.71 -1.26 7.50
N GLU A 37 11.86 -1.10 6.86
CA GLU A 37 13.06 -0.54 7.49
C GLU A 37 12.79 0.87 8.04
N HIS A 38 12.08 1.71 7.29
CA HIS A 38 11.69 3.04 7.76
C HIS A 38 10.79 2.98 9.00
N LEU A 39 9.78 2.10 9.02
CA LEU A 39 8.92 1.92 10.19
C LEU A 39 9.70 1.40 11.41
N GLU A 40 10.74 0.59 11.21
CA GLU A 40 11.60 0.10 12.30
C GLU A 40 12.53 1.19 12.86
N GLN A 41 12.94 2.16 12.01
CA GLN A 41 13.87 3.23 12.38
C GLN A 41 13.16 4.52 12.83
N CYS A 42 11.91 4.73 12.42
CA CYS A 42 11.14 5.96 12.63
C CYS A 42 9.92 5.71 13.52
N LEU A 43 10.08 5.94 14.82
CA LEU A 43 9.01 5.79 15.82
C LEU A 43 7.70 6.53 15.47
N PRO A 44 7.70 7.81 15.02
CA PRO A 44 6.42 8.48 14.70
C PRO A 44 5.69 7.85 13.51
N CYS A 45 6.42 7.30 12.53
CA CYS A 45 5.80 6.57 11.42
C CYS A 45 5.30 5.19 11.87
N PHE A 46 6.01 4.52 12.78
CA PHE A 46 5.56 3.28 13.39
C PHE A 46 4.25 3.46 14.18
N GLU A 47 4.16 4.49 15.02
CA GLU A 47 2.94 4.79 15.79
C GLU A 47 1.73 5.07 14.87
N ALA A 48 1.94 5.79 13.78
CA ALA A 48 0.91 6.02 12.78
C ALA A 48 0.48 4.71 12.09
N PHE A 49 1.43 3.86 11.72
CA PHE A 49 1.17 2.55 11.12
C PHE A 49 0.37 1.64 12.06
N ASP A 50 0.77 1.55 13.32
CA ASP A 50 0.15 0.70 14.32
C ASP A 50 -1.32 1.09 14.53
N PHE A 51 -1.59 2.39 14.69
CA PHE A 51 -2.95 2.92 14.78
C PHE A 51 -3.80 2.59 13.55
N GLU A 52 -3.28 2.83 12.34
CA GLU A 52 -4.01 2.55 11.10
C GLU A 52 -4.29 1.05 10.91
N ALA A 53 -3.34 0.19 11.28
CA ALA A 53 -3.51 -1.26 11.24
C ALA A 53 -4.62 -1.73 12.21
N GLU A 54 -4.60 -1.23 13.45
CA GLU A 54 -5.63 -1.53 14.45
C GLU A 54 -7.02 -1.03 14.00
N LEU A 55 -7.08 0.19 13.46
CA LEU A 55 -8.32 0.78 12.96
C LEU A 55 -8.91 -0.06 11.81
N ARG A 56 -8.08 -0.44 10.83
CA ARG A 56 -8.49 -1.30 9.70
C ARG A 56 -9.00 -2.65 10.21
N GLN A 57 -8.31 -3.25 11.18
CA GLN A 57 -8.74 -4.51 11.80
C GLN A 57 -10.10 -4.36 12.50
N LEU A 58 -10.31 -3.26 13.23
CA LEU A 58 -11.58 -3.00 13.92
C LEU A 58 -12.73 -2.82 12.93
N ILE A 59 -12.53 -2.04 11.86
CA ILE A 59 -13.51 -1.84 10.78
C ILE A 59 -13.84 -3.20 10.13
N ALA A 60 -12.82 -3.98 9.78
CA ALA A 60 -12.99 -5.29 9.19
C ALA A 60 -13.71 -6.30 10.09
N GLN A 61 -13.74 -6.08 11.41
CA GLN A 61 -14.52 -6.89 12.35
C GLN A 61 -15.95 -6.39 12.51
N LYS A 62 -16.15 -5.07 12.62
CA LYS A 62 -17.45 -4.46 12.91
C LYS A 62 -18.34 -4.33 11.67
N CYS A 63 -17.75 -4.13 10.50
CA CYS A 63 -18.45 -3.95 9.23
C CYS A 63 -18.43 -5.22 8.37
N ARG A 64 -18.62 -6.39 9.00
CA ARG A 64 -18.86 -7.64 8.26
C ARG A 64 -20.33 -7.82 8.00
N GLU A 65 -20.75 -7.44 6.80
CA GLU A 65 -22.07 -7.79 6.27
C GLU A 65 -21.95 -9.02 5.36
N GLN A 66 -22.88 -9.96 5.53
CA GLN A 66 -22.89 -11.14 4.68
C GLN A 66 -23.38 -10.74 3.29
N ALA A 67 -22.54 -10.95 2.27
CA ALA A 67 -22.93 -10.69 0.89
C ALA A 67 -24.19 -11.50 0.54
N PRO A 68 -25.22 -10.87 -0.07
CA PRO A 68 -26.46 -11.55 -0.42
C PRO A 68 -26.19 -12.65 -1.46
N ASP A 69 -26.91 -13.76 -1.35
CA ASP A 69 -26.66 -14.94 -2.20
C ASP A 69 -26.89 -14.67 -3.69
N SER A 70 -27.80 -13.76 -4.02
CA SER A 70 -28.01 -13.30 -5.40
C SER A 70 -26.75 -12.67 -6.01
N LEU A 71 -25.95 -11.94 -5.22
CA LEU A 71 -24.69 -11.37 -5.66
C LEU A 71 -23.63 -12.46 -5.86
N LYS A 72 -23.54 -13.43 -4.93
CA LYS A 72 -22.61 -14.56 -5.05
C LYS A 72 -22.87 -15.38 -6.32
N VAL A 73 -24.14 -15.65 -6.62
CA VAL A 73 -24.54 -16.39 -7.83
C VAL A 73 -24.12 -15.64 -9.10
N ARG A 74 -24.40 -14.33 -9.17
CA ARG A 74 -24.01 -13.49 -10.30
C ARG A 74 -22.49 -13.44 -10.51
N ILE A 75 -21.72 -13.30 -9.42
CA ILE A 75 -20.25 -13.32 -9.49
C ILE A 75 -19.75 -14.68 -9.99
N ALA A 76 -20.28 -15.78 -9.45
CA ALA A 76 -19.88 -17.13 -9.85
C ALA A 76 -20.26 -17.47 -11.31
N GLU A 77 -21.31 -16.85 -11.84
CA GLU A 77 -21.67 -16.96 -13.26
C GLU A 77 -20.74 -16.14 -14.14
N ALA A 78 -20.42 -14.89 -13.75
CA ALA A 78 -19.48 -14.05 -14.47
C ALA A 78 -18.08 -14.68 -14.57
N LEU A 79 -17.56 -15.22 -13.46
CA LEU A 79 -16.26 -15.91 -13.43
C LEU A 79 -16.22 -17.17 -14.30
N ARG A 80 -17.36 -17.86 -14.49
CA ARG A 80 -17.46 -19.03 -15.38
C ARG A 80 -17.38 -18.67 -16.86
N GLN A 81 -17.75 -17.43 -17.21
CA GLN A 81 -17.70 -16.93 -18.57
C GLN A 81 -16.31 -16.37 -18.92
N GLU A 82 -15.44 -16.18 -17.92
CA GLU A 82 -14.06 -15.79 -18.14
C GLU A 82 -13.26 -17.00 -18.66
N PRO A 83 -12.69 -16.94 -19.89
CA PRO A 83 -11.75 -17.96 -20.35
C PRO A 83 -10.53 -17.98 -19.42
N PRO A 84 -9.88 -19.13 -19.20
CA PRO A 84 -8.70 -19.23 -18.34
C PRO A 84 -7.59 -18.29 -18.86
N GLY A 85 -7.40 -17.14 -18.20
CA GLY A 85 -6.43 -16.10 -18.58
C GLY A 85 -6.88 -14.63 -18.44
N GLY A 86 -8.10 -14.32 -18.01
CA GLY A 86 -8.67 -12.96 -18.01
C GLY A 86 -8.32 -12.05 -16.83
N PHE A 87 -7.12 -12.15 -16.24
CA PHE A 87 -6.58 -11.09 -15.37
C PHE A 87 -5.07 -10.90 -15.59
N LEU A 88 -4.65 -10.68 -16.84
CA LEU A 88 -3.32 -10.12 -17.13
C LEU A 88 -3.41 -8.59 -17.01
N GLY A 89 -3.52 -8.11 -15.78
CA GLY A 89 -3.72 -6.69 -15.47
C GLY A 89 -2.80 -6.21 -14.36
N ALA A 90 -1.49 -6.23 -14.58
CA ALA A 90 -0.53 -5.41 -13.84
C ALA A 90 0.69 -5.13 -14.72
N GLN A 91 0.53 -4.21 -15.67
CA GLN A 91 1.69 -3.50 -16.22
C GLN A 91 2.21 -2.63 -15.09
N SER A 92 3.41 -2.96 -14.59
CA SER A 92 4.21 -2.11 -13.72
C SER A 92 4.51 -0.79 -14.42
N HIS A 93 3.63 0.19 -14.28
CA HIS A 93 3.97 1.56 -14.58
C HIS A 93 4.66 2.13 -13.34
N ASP A 94 5.98 1.92 -13.25
CA ASP A 94 6.84 2.68 -12.34
C ASP A 94 6.91 4.12 -12.89
N PRO A 95 6.37 5.15 -12.21
CA PRO A 95 6.46 6.51 -12.71
C PRO A 95 7.82 7.17 -12.40
N LEU A 96 8.80 6.45 -11.83
CA LEU A 96 10.11 7.02 -11.54
C LEU A 96 11.10 6.74 -12.67
N GLY A 97 10.90 7.49 -13.76
CA GLY A 97 11.92 7.66 -14.78
C GLY A 97 13.25 8.16 -14.20
N PRO A 98 14.37 7.97 -14.91
CA PRO A 98 15.69 8.36 -14.43
C PRO A 98 15.70 9.88 -14.21
N LYS A 99 15.87 10.30 -12.95
CA LYS A 99 16.16 11.69 -12.63
C LYS A 99 17.48 12.02 -13.30
N GLY A 100 17.38 12.76 -14.40
CA GLY A 100 18.50 13.28 -15.15
C GLY A 100 19.47 13.98 -14.21
N GLY A 101 20.74 13.60 -14.32
CA GLY A 101 21.81 14.27 -13.61
C GLY A 101 21.83 15.75 -13.97
N ILE A 102 21.96 16.58 -12.94
CA ILE A 102 22.34 17.97 -13.09
C ILE A 102 23.87 17.95 -13.20
N PRO A 103 24.50 18.18 -14.37
CA PRO A 103 25.92 18.46 -14.38
C PRO A 103 26.14 19.81 -13.72
N ASN A 104 27.02 19.81 -12.73
CA ASN A 104 27.57 21.00 -12.10
C ASN A 104 28.27 21.87 -13.17
N LEU A 105 27.68 23.03 -13.50
CA LEU A 105 28.38 24.23 -13.98
C LEU A 105 27.54 25.48 -13.73
#